data_AF-A0AAJ2L4S3-F1
#
_entry.id   AF-A0AAJ2L4S3-F1
#
_cell.length_a   1.000
_cell.length_b   1.000
_cell.length_c   1.000
_cell.angle_alpha   90.00
_cell.angle_beta   90.00
_cell.angle_gamma   90.00
#
_symmetry.space_group_name_H-M   'P 1'
#
loop_
_entity.id
_entity.type
_entity.pdbx_description
1 polymer ?
#
loop_
_entity_poly.entity_id
_entity_poly.type
_entity_poly.pdbx_seq_one_letter_code
_entity_poly.pdbx_strand_id
1 'polypeptide(L)'
;MPVARIIPNRYAGDARAGEGFFNDVLGLEIAMAMDFITIYRSGTQPMAQISILTEDPSGLRPAYSVGVDDVDAVHARAVAAGHEIVYALRDEPWGVRRFFVRDPLGDIANVVQNKD
;
A
#
# COMPACT_ATOMS: atom_id res chain seq x y z
N MET A 1 -18.26 0.70 -4.11
CA MET A 1 -17.17 1.47 -3.47
C MET A 1 -16.71 0.86 -2.13
N PRO A 2 -16.46 -0.45 -2.03
CA PRO A 2 -15.82 -1.02 -0.84
C PRO A 2 -14.31 -0.73 -0.83
N VAL A 3 -13.74 -0.63 0.38
CA VAL A 3 -12.30 -0.88 0.56
C VAL A 3 -12.07 -2.35 0.24
N ALA A 4 -11.21 -2.61 -0.74
CA ALA A 4 -10.89 -3.97 -1.19
C ALA A 4 -9.86 -4.64 -0.29
N ARG A 5 -8.96 -3.87 0.34
CA ARG A 5 -7.96 -4.35 1.33
C ARG A 5 -7.27 -3.23 2.09
N ILE A 6 -6.73 -3.58 3.26
CA ILE A 6 -5.79 -2.75 4.03
C ILE A 6 -4.55 -3.60 4.27
N ILE A 7 -3.38 -3.08 3.87
CA ILE A 7 -2.11 -3.78 3.95
C ILE A 7 -1.16 -2.96 4.85
N PRO A 8 -0.70 -3.50 5.98
CA PRO A 8 0.35 -2.85 6.76
C PRO A 8 1.65 -2.80 5.96
N ASN A 9 2.37 -1.68 6.08
CA ASN A 9 3.67 -1.47 5.45
C ASN A 9 4.77 -1.55 6.52
N ARG A 10 5.76 -2.40 6.31
CA ARG A 10 6.94 -2.51 7.16
C ARG A 10 8.19 -2.11 6.38
N TYR A 11 8.97 -1.21 6.96
CA TYR A 11 10.23 -0.78 6.35
C TYR A 11 11.40 -1.64 6.80
N ALA A 12 12.28 -2.02 5.87
CA ALA A 12 13.50 -2.77 6.09
C ALA A 12 14.63 -2.26 5.17
N GLY A 13 15.88 -2.66 5.40
CA GLY A 13 17.00 -2.28 4.51
C GLY A 13 16.97 -2.97 3.15
N ASP A 14 16.18 -4.04 3.02
CA ASP A 14 15.99 -4.83 1.81
C ASP A 14 14.51 -5.24 1.73
N ALA A 15 13.87 -5.02 0.57
CA ALA A 15 12.47 -5.35 0.32
C ALA A 15 12.21 -6.87 0.35
N ARG A 16 13.26 -7.70 0.27
CA ARG A 16 13.22 -9.17 0.39
C ARG A 16 13.57 -9.69 1.77
N ALA A 17 13.90 -8.81 2.75
CA ALA A 17 14.37 -9.19 4.08
C ALA A 17 13.40 -10.03 4.94
N GLY A 18 12.25 -10.44 4.40
CA GLY A 18 11.25 -11.25 5.06
C GLY A 18 10.96 -12.62 4.43
N GLU A 19 11.56 -12.99 3.29
CA GLU A 19 11.19 -14.23 2.56
C GLU A 19 11.26 -15.47 3.46
N GLY A 20 12.36 -15.65 4.20
CA GLY A 20 12.52 -16.82 5.09
C GLY A 20 11.47 -16.92 6.20
N PHE A 21 10.87 -15.82 6.64
CA PHE A 21 9.79 -15.87 7.64
C PHE A 21 8.40 -15.91 6.98
N PHE A 22 8.12 -14.97 6.08
CA PHE A 22 6.79 -14.85 5.48
C PHE A 22 6.49 -16.00 4.51
N ASN A 23 7.45 -16.46 3.71
CA ASN A 23 7.24 -17.59 2.81
C ASN A 23 7.48 -18.92 3.54
N ASP A 24 8.67 -19.15 4.07
CA ASP A 24 9.05 -20.49 4.50
C ASP A 24 8.39 -20.91 5.83
N VAL A 25 8.24 -19.97 6.78
CA VAL A 25 7.63 -20.26 8.09
C VAL A 25 6.12 -20.07 8.06
N LEU A 26 5.63 -18.96 7.50
CA LEU A 26 4.19 -18.62 7.50
C LEU A 26 3.43 -19.13 6.27
N GLY A 27 4.11 -19.59 5.21
CA GLY A 27 3.46 -20.10 4.01
C GLY A 27 2.74 -19.03 3.17
N LEU A 28 3.09 -17.75 3.32
CA LEU A 28 2.59 -16.70 2.44
C LEU A 28 3.25 -16.80 1.06
N GLU A 29 2.55 -16.35 0.03
CA GLU A 29 3.05 -16.27 -1.34
C GLU A 29 3.50 -14.84 -1.65
N ILE A 30 4.44 -14.69 -2.58
CA ILE A 30 4.80 -13.37 -3.12
C ILE A 30 3.73 -12.97 -4.14
N ALA A 31 2.92 -11.97 -3.79
CA ALA A 31 1.88 -11.44 -4.67
C ALA A 31 2.42 -10.41 -5.68
N MET A 32 3.44 -9.64 -5.28
CA MET A 32 4.11 -8.66 -6.10
C MET A 32 5.50 -8.43 -5.54
N ALA A 33 6.48 -8.23 -6.41
CA ALA A 33 7.79 -7.78 -5.99
C ALA A 33 8.45 -6.86 -7.02
N MET A 34 9.00 -5.77 -6.52
CA MET A 34 9.77 -4.75 -7.23
C MET A 34 10.98 -4.37 -6.36
N ASP A 35 11.90 -3.58 -6.90
CA ASP A 35 13.14 -3.21 -6.20
C ASP A 35 12.92 -2.58 -4.81
N PHE A 36 11.81 -1.85 -4.63
CA PHE A 36 11.52 -1.12 -3.40
C PHE A 36 10.45 -1.75 -2.50
N ILE A 37 9.73 -2.78 -2.99
CA ILE A 37 8.58 -3.37 -2.27
C ILE A 37 8.36 -4.85 -2.62
N THR A 38 8.08 -5.64 -1.59
CA THR A 38 7.53 -7.00 -1.72
C THR A 38 6.22 -7.09 -0.97
N ILE A 39 5.18 -7.63 -1.62
CA ILE A 39 3.90 -7.92 -0.98
C ILE A 39 3.79 -9.43 -0.78
N TYR A 40 3.63 -9.85 0.47
CA TYR A 40 3.33 -11.21 0.85
C TYR A 40 1.83 -11.34 1.10
N ARG A 41 1.22 -12.43 0.63
CA ARG A 41 -0.23 -12.68 0.72
C ARG A 41 -0.51 -14.15 1.04
N SER A 42 -1.55 -14.42 1.81
CA SER A 42 -2.04 -15.80 1.98
C SER A 42 -2.67 -16.33 0.69
N GLY A 43 -2.30 -17.55 0.29
CA GLY A 43 -2.90 -18.24 -0.85
C GLY A 43 -4.37 -18.64 -0.64
N THR A 44 -4.84 -18.69 0.60
CA THR A 44 -6.22 -19.09 0.96
C THR A 44 -7.09 -17.95 1.44
N GLN A 45 -6.50 -16.86 1.95
CA GLN A 45 -7.19 -15.65 2.37
C GLN A 45 -6.56 -14.44 1.69
N PRO A 46 -7.06 -14.03 0.51
CA PRO A 46 -6.44 -12.98 -0.30
C PRO A 46 -6.29 -11.64 0.41
N MET A 47 -7.04 -11.39 1.49
CA MET A 47 -6.96 -10.15 2.26
C MET A 47 -5.85 -10.15 3.33
N ALA A 48 -5.35 -11.32 3.73
CA ALA A 48 -4.24 -11.42 4.67
C ALA A 48 -2.94 -11.12 3.92
N GLN A 49 -2.45 -9.88 4.07
CA GLN A 49 -1.30 -9.35 3.34
C GLN A 49 -0.39 -8.53 4.24
N ILE A 50 0.89 -8.44 3.88
CA ILE A 50 1.85 -7.48 4.44
C ILE A 50 2.82 -7.03 3.35
N SER A 51 3.17 -5.75 3.37
CA SER A 51 4.19 -5.20 2.47
C SER A 51 5.49 -4.94 3.21
N ILE A 52 6.61 -5.35 2.62
CA ILE A 52 7.96 -5.00 3.08
C ILE A 52 8.55 -4.01 2.07
N LEU A 53 8.96 -2.82 2.54
CA LEU A 53 9.46 -1.74 1.70
C LEU A 53 10.88 -1.34 2.14
N THR A 54 11.73 -0.94 1.20
CA THR A 54 12.96 -0.20 1.53
C THR A 54 12.64 1.26 1.79
N GLU A 55 12.10 1.90 0.77
CA GLU A 55 11.55 3.25 0.76
C GLU A 55 10.43 3.33 -0.27
N ASP A 56 9.45 4.20 -0.07
CA ASP A 56 8.49 4.49 -1.14
C ASP A 56 9.11 5.51 -2.10
N PRO A 57 8.96 5.38 -3.44
CA PRO A 57 9.52 6.32 -4.41
C PRO A 57 9.05 7.78 -4.24
N SER A 58 7.97 8.03 -3.49
CA SER A 58 7.55 9.38 -3.09
C SER A 58 8.49 10.05 -2.08
N GLY A 59 9.39 9.31 -1.44
CA GLY A 59 10.19 9.76 -0.29
C GLY A 59 9.44 9.79 1.04
N LEU A 60 8.14 9.49 1.04
CA LEU A 60 7.30 9.41 2.24
C LEU A 60 7.25 7.99 2.79
N ARG A 61 6.76 7.84 4.03
CA ARG A 61 6.61 6.54 4.68
C ARG A 61 5.16 6.23 5.07
N PRO A 62 4.29 5.82 4.13
CA PRO A 62 2.95 5.34 4.47
C PRO A 62 2.98 4.16 5.44
N ALA A 63 2.26 4.27 6.55
CA ALA A 63 2.15 3.20 7.55
C ALA A 63 1.35 2.00 7.02
N TYR A 64 0.40 2.26 6.12
CA TYR A 64 -0.43 1.23 5.50
C TYR A 64 -0.91 1.66 4.11
N SER A 65 -1.31 0.68 3.32
CA SER A 65 -1.89 0.85 1.98
C SER A 65 -3.35 0.39 1.97
N VAL A 66 -4.24 1.17 1.37
CA VAL A 66 -5.68 0.91 1.26
C VAL A 66 -6.02 0.72 -0.22
N GLY A 67 -6.33 -0.51 -0.60
CA GLY A 67 -6.81 -0.85 -1.94
C GLY A 67 -8.27 -0.46 -2.11
N VAL A 68 -8.61 0.31 -3.14
CA VAL A 68 -9.97 0.77 -3.43
C VAL A 68 -10.31 0.62 -4.91
N ASP A 69 -11.60 0.48 -5.21
CA ASP A 69 -12.09 0.33 -6.59
C ASP A 69 -12.14 1.67 -7.37
N ASP A 70 -12.25 2.79 -6.65
CA ASP A 70 -12.32 4.13 -7.23
C ASP A 70 -11.53 5.12 -6.36
N VAL A 71 -10.27 5.32 -6.71
CA VAL A 71 -9.35 6.17 -5.95
C VAL A 71 -9.69 7.66 -6.11
N ASP A 72 -10.22 8.08 -7.26
CA ASP A 72 -10.63 9.46 -7.51
C ASP A 72 -11.80 9.86 -6.60
N ALA A 73 -12.80 8.99 -6.44
CA ALA A 73 -13.92 9.23 -5.53
C ALA A 73 -13.49 9.27 -4.05
N VAL A 74 -12.51 8.46 -3.64
CA VAL A 74 -11.96 8.50 -2.27
C VAL A 74 -11.15 9.78 -2.05
N HIS A 75 -10.32 10.18 -3.02
CA HIS A 75 -9.56 11.42 -2.99
C HIS A 75 -10.47 12.65 -2.87
N ALA A 76 -11.52 12.74 -3.70
CA ALA A 76 -12.48 13.86 -3.64
C ALA A 76 -13.15 13.99 -2.27
N ARG A 77 -13.49 12.87 -1.62
CA ARG A 77 -14.04 12.87 -0.26
C ARG A 77 -13.02 13.30 0.79
N ALA A 78 -11.78 12.84 0.70
CA ALA A 78 -10.72 13.25 1.61
C ALA A 78 -10.49 14.77 1.55
N VAL A 79 -10.44 15.33 0.33
CA VAL A 79 -10.33 16.78 0.12
C VAL A 79 -11.55 17.53 0.66
N ALA A 80 -12.78 17.08 0.36
CA ALA A 80 -14.00 17.71 0.84
C ALA A 80 -14.13 17.69 2.38
N ALA A 81 -13.57 16.66 3.03
CA ALA A 81 -13.50 16.54 4.48
C ALA A 81 -12.32 17.32 5.11
N GLY A 82 -11.49 18.00 4.31
CA GLY A 82 -10.39 18.84 4.80
C GLY A 82 -9.16 18.07 5.27
N HIS A 83 -8.99 16.81 4.84
CA HIS A 83 -7.78 16.06 5.16
C HIS A 83 -6.57 16.57 4.38
N GLU A 84 -5.39 16.47 5.00
CA GLU A 84 -4.12 16.82 4.38
C GLU A 84 -3.70 15.75 3.36
N ILE A 85 -3.72 16.11 2.07
CA ILE A 85 -3.17 15.29 0.99
C ILE A 85 -1.65 15.56 0.90
N VAL A 86 -0.86 14.66 1.49
CA VAL A 86 0.61 14.79 1.56
C VAL A 86 1.31 14.32 0.28
N TYR A 87 0.62 13.55 -0.56
CA TYR A 87 1.08 13.16 -1.89
C TYR A 87 -0.08 13.23 -2.88
N ALA A 88 0.00 14.13 -3.85
CA ALA A 88 -1.07 14.40 -4.81
C ALA A 88 -1.44 13.16 -5.64
N LEU A 89 -2.75 12.98 -5.86
CA LEU A 89 -3.30 11.92 -6.70
C LEU A 89 -2.66 11.90 -8.07
N ARG A 90 -2.04 10.78 -8.41
CA ARG A 90 -1.39 10.58 -9.71
C ARG A 90 -1.30 9.12 -10.08
N ASP A 91 -0.89 8.92 -11.33
CA ASP A 91 -0.55 7.63 -11.87
C ASP A 91 0.94 7.36 -11.70
N GLU A 92 1.27 6.14 -11.29
CA GLU A 92 2.64 5.69 -11.08
C GLU A 92 3.09 4.78 -12.23
N PRO A 93 4.39 4.76 -12.58
CA PRO A 93 4.90 4.00 -13.72
C PRO A 93 4.76 2.48 -13.56
N TRP A 94 4.53 1.97 -12.34
CA TRP A 94 4.28 0.56 -12.05
C TRP A 94 2.78 0.18 -12.05
N GLY A 95 1.93 0.95 -12.74
CA GLY A 95 0.56 0.53 -13.06
C GLY A 95 -0.45 0.71 -11.93
N VAL A 96 -0.26 1.71 -11.06
CA VAL A 96 -1.25 2.07 -10.03
C VAL A 96 -1.60 3.55 -10.12
N ARG A 97 -2.79 3.89 -9.63
CA ARG A 97 -3.22 5.26 -9.36
C ARG A 97 -3.38 5.43 -7.85
N ARG A 98 -2.71 6.42 -7.27
CA ARG A 98 -2.70 6.59 -5.81
C ARG A 98 -2.51 8.01 -5.34
N PHE A 99 -2.91 8.27 -4.10
CA PHE A 99 -2.61 9.48 -3.35
C PHE A 99 -2.32 9.12 -1.90
N PHE A 100 -1.58 9.98 -1.19
CA PHE A 100 -1.35 9.79 0.23
C PHE A 100 -2.04 10.87 1.04
N VAL A 101 -2.61 10.47 2.17
CA VAL A 101 -3.38 11.33 3.07
C VAL A 101 -2.95 11.09 4.51
N ARG A 102 -2.91 12.16 5.31
CA ARG A 102 -2.72 12.04 6.75
C ARG A 102 -4.03 11.64 7.42
N ASP A 103 -4.00 10.54 8.15
CA ASP A 103 -5.14 10.11 8.94
C ASP A 103 -5.26 10.92 10.26
N PRO A 104 -6.40 10.84 10.97
CA PRO A 104 -6.60 11.58 12.23
C PRO A 104 -5.66 11.17 13.37
N LEU A 105 -4.96 10.03 13.25
CA LEU A 105 -4.00 9.54 14.24
C LEU A 105 -2.57 10.00 13.94
N GLY A 106 -2.36 10.67 12.81
CA GLY A 106 -1.09 11.29 12.41
C GLY A 106 -0.27 10.48 11.40
N ASP A 107 -0.69 9.25 11.10
CA ASP A 107 -0.03 8.37 10.13
C ASP A 107 -0.38 8.74 8.69
N ILE A 108 0.43 8.24 7.75
CA ILE A 108 0.20 8.40 6.32
C ILE A 108 -0.46 7.13 5.77
N ALA A 109 -1.61 7.29 5.15
CA ALA A 109 -2.30 6.24 4.39
C ALA A 109 -1.99 6.36 2.89
N ASN A 110 -1.52 5.29 2.26
CA ASN A 110 -1.44 5.17 0.80
C ASN A 110 -2.77 4.63 0.26
N VAL A 111 -3.60 5.46 -0.38
CA VAL A 111 -4.85 4.99 -1.00
C VAL A 111 -4.59 4.71 -2.48
N VAL A 112 -4.83 3.47 -2.90
CA VAL A 112 -4.35 2.96 -4.18
C VAL A 112 -5.41 2.15 -4.92
N GLN A 113 -5.43 2.31 -6.24
CA GLN A 113 -6.17 1.50 -7.18
C GLN A 113 -5.19 0.92 -8.21
N ASN A 114 -5.31 -0.37 -8.50
CA ASN A 114 -4.59 -0.98 -9.61
C ASN A 114 -5.19 -0.48 -10.93
N LYS A 115 -4.35 -0.16 -11.91
CA LYS A 115 -4.82 0.07 -13.27
C LYS A 115 -4.96 -1.26 -13.98
N ASP A 116 -6.05 -1.44 -14.70
CA ASP A 116 -6.26 -2.58 -15.59
C ASP A 116 -5.27 -2.56 -16.76
#